data_AF-A0A9J6ANF8-F1
#
_entry.id   AF-A0A9J6ANF8-F1
#
_cell.length_a   1.000
_cell.length_b   1.000
_cell.length_c   1.000
_cell.angle_alpha   90.00
_cell.angle_beta   90.00
_cell.angle_gamma   90.00
#
_symmetry.space_group_name_H-M   'P 1'
#
loop_
_entity.id
_entity.type
_entity.pdbx_description
1 polymer ?
#
loop_
_entity_poly.entity_id
_entity_poly.type
_entity_poly.pdbx_seq_one_letter_code
_entity_poly.pdbx_strand_id
1 'polypeptide(L)'
;MGKEIMRSESSTISNDMNSMPMLALNHVSYICKSVPKSVKFYEQVLGFSLIQRPSSFQFEGAWLFNHGIGIHLLGKEDAQSNKGKINPKDNHISFQCTDMDIIIQRLNDMNVEYVTATVKEGGLTVDQLFFHDPDGNMIEICNCQNIPIIPLSSCPLNKLSNLPTFHQKTMPNSFYGKGSSKKKYGVGEMEYLMMESLAMNIIDISF
;
A
#
# COMPACT_ATOMS: atom_id res chain seq x y z
N MET A 1 -2.14 19.51 12.12
CA MET A 1 -0.71 19.86 12.26
C MET A 1 -0.07 18.76 13.08
N GLY A 2 0.54 17.78 12.42
CA GLY A 2 1.28 16.70 13.09
C GLY A 2 2.58 17.26 13.66
N LYS A 3 3.03 16.74 14.81
CA LYS A 3 4.35 17.09 15.36
C LYS A 3 5.36 16.13 14.75
N GLU A 4 6.25 16.64 13.91
CA GLU A 4 7.39 15.86 13.40
C GLU A 4 8.40 15.59 14.52
N ILE A 5 9.03 14.42 14.51
CA ILE A 5 10.10 14.05 15.45
C ILE A 5 11.44 14.38 14.79
N MET A 6 12.14 15.41 15.29
CA MET A 6 13.52 15.72 14.89
C MET A 6 14.51 14.96 15.79
N ARG A 7 15.52 14.30 15.20
CA ARG A 7 16.61 13.65 15.97
C ARG A 7 17.61 14.72 16.43
N SER A 8 18.07 14.63 17.69
CA SER A 8 19.19 15.44 18.18
C SER A 8 20.50 14.95 17.58
N GLU A 9 21.31 15.85 17.02
CA GLU A 9 22.63 15.53 16.49
C GLU A 9 23.56 15.04 17.61
N SER A 10 23.89 13.75 17.60
CA SER A 10 25.00 13.20 18.38
C SER A 10 26.08 12.73 17.41
N SER A 11 27.23 13.40 17.46
CA SER A 11 28.39 13.14 16.64
C SER A 11 29.13 11.88 17.10
N THR A 12 28.97 10.78 16.39
CA THR A 12 30.02 9.77 16.06
C THR A 12 29.37 8.63 15.27
N ILE A 13 29.63 8.53 13.97
CA ILE A 13 29.28 7.33 13.21
C ILE A 13 30.54 6.84 12.52
N SER A 14 31.08 5.75 13.07
CA SER A 14 32.01 4.86 12.40
C SER A 14 31.35 4.34 11.11
N ASN A 15 32.07 4.52 10.00
CA ASN A 15 31.80 3.90 8.71
C ASN A 15 31.81 2.36 8.83
N ASP A 16 30.62 1.76 8.83
CA ASP A 16 30.22 0.65 7.96
C ASP A 16 28.79 0.28 8.35
N MET A 17 27.81 0.98 7.79
CA MET A 17 26.42 0.55 7.87
C MET A 17 26.26 -0.60 6.89
N ASN A 18 26.44 -1.83 7.36
CA ASN A 18 25.96 -3.02 6.67
C ASN A 18 24.49 -2.77 6.31
N SER A 19 24.21 -2.49 5.03
CA SER A 19 22.85 -2.37 4.54
C SER A 19 22.09 -3.61 4.96
N MET A 20 20.93 -3.41 5.61
CA MET A 20 20.10 -4.54 6.02
C MET A 20 19.66 -5.27 4.75
N PRO A 21 19.89 -6.59 4.62
CA PRO A 21 19.68 -7.32 3.37
C PRO A 21 18.19 -7.65 3.14
N MET A 22 17.32 -6.67 3.37
CA MET A 22 15.89 -6.78 3.16
C MET A 22 15.54 -6.37 1.72
N LEU A 23 14.69 -7.15 1.07
CA LEU A 23 14.24 -6.86 -0.30
C LEU A 23 12.92 -6.07 -0.29
N ALA A 24 11.93 -6.57 0.43
CA ALA A 24 10.58 -6.01 0.51
C ALA A 24 9.81 -6.63 1.69
N LEU A 25 8.64 -6.05 2.00
CA LEU A 25 7.64 -6.72 2.83
C LEU A 25 7.16 -8.00 2.13
N ASN A 26 7.29 -9.14 2.78
CA ASN A 26 6.96 -10.43 2.18
C ASN A 26 5.48 -10.80 2.34
N HIS A 27 4.97 -10.76 3.58
CA HIS A 27 3.59 -11.07 3.88
C HIS A 27 3.13 -10.42 5.18
N VAL A 28 1.81 -10.37 5.36
CA VAL A 28 1.15 -10.11 6.64
C VAL A 28 0.39 -11.34 7.08
N SER A 29 0.24 -11.51 8.39
CA SER A 29 -0.42 -12.67 8.97
C SER A 29 -1.58 -12.25 9.85
N TYR A 30 -2.75 -12.82 9.61
CA TYR A 30 -3.98 -12.53 10.36
C TYR A 30 -4.57 -13.80 10.95
N ILE A 31 -5.02 -13.68 12.20
CA ILE A 31 -5.89 -14.68 12.81
C ILE A 31 -7.31 -14.37 12.35
N CYS A 32 -8.02 -15.40 11.90
CA CYS A 32 -9.39 -15.28 11.43
C CYS A 32 -10.28 -16.37 12.03
N LYS A 33 -11.54 -16.02 12.27
CA LYS A 33 -12.54 -16.95 12.79
C LYS A 33 -13.03 -17.92 11.72
N SER A 34 -13.03 -17.51 10.45
CA SER A 34 -13.50 -18.33 9.33
C SER A 34 -12.64 -18.11 8.11
N VAL A 35 -11.73 -19.06 7.85
CA VAL A 35 -10.83 -19.02 6.69
C VAL A 35 -11.60 -18.83 5.38
N PRO A 36 -12.71 -19.55 5.09
CA PRO A 36 -13.45 -19.36 3.85
C PRO A 36 -14.07 -17.97 3.68
N LYS A 37 -14.54 -17.34 4.78
CA LYS A 37 -15.10 -15.98 4.71
C LYS A 37 -14.03 -14.95 4.42
N SER A 38 -12.87 -15.08 5.07
CA SER A 38 -11.75 -14.17 4.90
C SER A 38 -11.13 -14.35 3.50
N VAL A 39 -10.96 -15.58 3.01
CA VAL A 39 -10.56 -15.84 1.61
C VAL A 39 -11.51 -15.14 0.63
N LYS A 40 -12.82 -15.40 0.75
CA LYS A 40 -13.81 -14.78 -0.15
C LYS A 40 -13.72 -13.25 -0.14
N PHE A 41 -13.56 -12.64 1.03
CA PHE A 41 -13.41 -11.19 1.15
C PHE A 41 -12.15 -10.69 0.42
N TYR A 42 -10.98 -11.28 0.68
CA TYR A 42 -9.74 -10.83 0.07
C TYR A 42 -9.72 -11.04 -1.46
N GLU A 43 -10.34 -12.12 -1.95
CA GLU A 43 -10.50 -12.34 -3.39
C GLU A 43 -11.46 -11.33 -4.03
N GLN A 44 -12.65 -11.12 -3.44
CA GLN A 44 -13.70 -10.31 -4.05
C GLN A 44 -13.47 -8.81 -3.91
N VAL A 45 -12.97 -8.34 -2.76
CA VAL A 45 -12.72 -6.91 -2.51
C VAL A 45 -11.36 -6.51 -3.07
N LEU A 46 -10.31 -7.21 -2.66
CA LEU A 46 -8.92 -6.81 -2.93
C LEU A 46 -8.28 -7.52 -4.13
N GLY A 47 -8.97 -8.50 -4.73
CA GLY A 47 -8.47 -9.21 -5.90
C GLY A 47 -7.30 -10.14 -5.62
N PHE A 48 -7.13 -10.59 -4.37
CA PHE A 48 -6.12 -11.59 -4.04
C PHE A 48 -6.43 -12.94 -4.71
N SER A 49 -5.41 -13.78 -4.90
CA SER A 49 -5.59 -15.15 -5.36
C SER A 49 -5.20 -16.13 -4.26
N LEU A 50 -6.04 -17.14 -4.00
CA LEU A 50 -5.67 -18.26 -3.15
C LEU A 50 -4.52 -19.06 -3.79
N ILE A 51 -3.46 -19.33 -3.03
CA ILE A 51 -2.28 -20.08 -3.49
C ILE A 51 -2.05 -21.36 -2.69
N GLN A 52 -1.23 -22.26 -3.25
CA GLN A 52 -0.88 -23.50 -2.58
C GLN A 52 -0.08 -23.24 -1.30
N ARG A 53 -0.50 -23.89 -0.21
CA ARG A 53 0.17 -23.85 1.08
C ARG A 53 1.08 -25.08 1.25
N PRO A 54 2.21 -24.97 1.98
CA PRO A 54 2.99 -26.14 2.38
C PRO A 54 2.14 -27.21 3.07
N SER A 55 2.30 -28.47 2.64
CA SER A 55 1.55 -29.62 3.18
C SER A 55 1.92 -29.98 4.62
N SER A 56 3.07 -29.50 5.12
CA SER A 56 3.52 -29.72 6.49
C SER A 56 2.66 -29.01 7.54
N PHE A 57 1.87 -28.00 7.17
CA PHE A 57 1.06 -27.26 8.12
C PHE A 57 -0.25 -27.99 8.48
N GLN A 58 -0.38 -28.37 9.75
CA GLN A 58 -1.50 -29.17 10.27
C GLN A 58 -2.60 -28.34 10.94
N PHE A 59 -2.69 -27.04 10.63
CA PHE A 59 -3.74 -26.14 11.11
C PHE A 59 -4.62 -25.63 9.97
N GLU A 60 -5.86 -25.22 10.25
CA GLU A 60 -6.74 -24.59 9.27
C GLU A 60 -6.20 -23.21 8.89
N GLY A 61 -6.01 -22.95 7.60
CA GLY A 61 -5.46 -21.68 7.13
C GLY A 61 -5.43 -21.59 5.62
N ALA A 62 -5.17 -20.39 5.12
CA ALA A 62 -5.05 -20.11 3.70
C ALA A 62 -3.91 -19.13 3.44
N TRP A 63 -3.24 -19.29 2.31
CA TRP A 63 -2.26 -18.34 1.80
C TRP A 63 -2.85 -17.68 0.58
N LEU A 64 -2.91 -16.35 0.58
CA LEU A 64 -3.30 -15.57 -0.57
C LEU A 64 -2.12 -14.73 -1.04
N PHE A 65 -2.04 -14.48 -2.34
CA PHE A 65 -1.01 -13.64 -2.92
C PHE A 65 -1.58 -12.77 -4.03
N ASN A 66 -1.25 -11.49 -4.00
CA ASN A 66 -1.31 -10.55 -5.12
C ASN A 66 -0.56 -9.27 -4.73
N HIS A 67 -0.39 -8.34 -5.68
CA HIS A 67 0.17 -7.00 -5.42
C HIS A 67 1.59 -7.03 -4.83
N GLY A 68 2.33 -8.12 -5.03
CA GLY A 68 3.68 -8.33 -4.50
C GLY A 68 3.76 -8.76 -3.03
N ILE A 69 2.63 -9.00 -2.35
CA ILE A 69 2.59 -9.36 -0.92
C ILE A 69 1.71 -10.58 -0.66
N GLY A 70 2.10 -11.40 0.33
CA GLY A 70 1.26 -12.49 0.85
C GLY A 70 0.31 -12.06 1.97
N ILE A 71 -0.88 -12.66 2.02
CA ILE A 71 -1.76 -12.65 3.21
C ILE A 71 -1.86 -14.08 3.71
N HIS A 72 -1.35 -14.33 4.91
CA HIS A 72 -1.44 -15.62 5.59
C HIS A 72 -2.58 -15.59 6.60
N LEU A 73 -3.60 -16.41 6.36
CA LEU A 73 -4.74 -16.58 7.25
C LEU A 73 -4.53 -17.79 8.15
N LEU A 74 -4.63 -17.56 9.46
CA LEU A 74 -4.57 -18.56 10.52
C LEU A 74 -5.97 -18.74 11.10
N GLY A 75 -6.58 -19.90 10.89
CA GLY A 75 -7.92 -20.22 11.41
C GLY A 75 -7.89 -20.46 12.92
N LYS A 76 -8.77 -19.79 13.66
CA LYS A 76 -8.97 -19.98 15.10
C LYS A 76 -10.43 -19.72 15.49
N GLU A 77 -11.16 -20.76 15.90
CA GLU A 77 -12.61 -20.69 16.15
C GLU A 77 -13.02 -19.71 17.25
N ASP A 78 -12.18 -19.55 18.28
CA ASP A 78 -12.33 -18.63 19.41
C ASP A 78 -11.70 -17.25 19.16
N ALA A 79 -11.30 -16.96 17.93
CA ALA A 79 -10.80 -15.63 17.57
C ALA A 79 -11.87 -14.56 17.88
N GLN A 80 -11.51 -13.61 18.74
CA GLN A 80 -12.33 -12.44 18.99
C GLN A 80 -12.18 -11.49 17.82
N SER A 81 -13.32 -11.05 17.29
CA SER A 81 -13.32 -10.00 16.28
C SER A 81 -13.14 -8.65 16.97
N ASN A 82 -12.16 -7.88 16.53
CA ASN A 82 -11.91 -6.53 17.02
C ASN A 82 -12.69 -5.47 16.23
N LYS A 83 -13.89 -5.80 15.74
CA LYS A 83 -14.73 -4.88 14.96
C LYS A 83 -15.32 -3.78 15.85
N GLY A 84 -14.50 -2.76 16.11
CA GLY A 84 -14.94 -1.47 16.61
C GLY A 84 -15.42 -0.55 15.49
N LYS A 85 -15.71 0.70 15.85
CA LYS A 85 -15.95 1.78 14.87
C LYS A 85 -14.68 2.00 14.05
N ILE A 86 -14.82 2.17 12.74
CA ILE A 86 -13.68 2.48 11.87
C ILE A 86 -13.06 3.83 12.30
N ASN A 87 -11.80 3.78 12.70
CA ASN A 87 -11.02 4.93 13.10
C ASN A 87 -9.74 5.01 12.24
N PRO A 88 -9.65 5.96 11.29
CA PRO A 88 -8.48 6.13 10.40
C PRO A 88 -7.11 6.28 11.08
N LYS A 89 -7.06 6.37 12.42
CA LYS A 89 -5.84 6.49 13.22
C LYS A 89 -5.38 5.17 13.85
N ASP A 90 -6.15 4.09 13.69
CA ASP A 90 -5.77 2.78 14.22
C ASP A 90 -4.75 2.09 13.29
N ASN A 91 -4.12 1.02 13.77
CA ASN A 91 -3.18 0.22 12.98
C ASN A 91 -3.87 -0.39 11.76
N HIS A 92 -3.24 -0.28 10.59
CA HIS A 92 -3.76 -0.83 9.35
C HIS A 92 -2.63 -1.28 8.42
N ILE A 93 -2.98 -2.13 7.46
CA ILE A 93 -2.20 -2.30 6.24
C ILE A 93 -2.78 -1.39 5.16
N SER A 94 -1.93 -0.88 4.29
CA SER A 94 -2.34 0.04 3.24
C SER A 94 -1.98 -0.50 1.87
N PHE A 95 -2.90 -0.41 0.92
CA PHE A 95 -2.66 -0.72 -0.48
C PHE A 95 -2.83 0.52 -1.34
N GLN A 96 -1.90 0.67 -2.27
CA GLN A 96 -1.99 1.70 -3.29
C GLN A 96 -3.07 1.34 -4.32
N CYS A 97 -3.87 2.32 -4.71
CA CYS A 97 -4.86 2.15 -5.77
C CYS A 97 -4.92 3.37 -6.69
N THR A 98 -5.18 3.11 -7.98
CA THR A 98 -5.40 4.13 -9.01
C THR A 98 -6.88 4.49 -9.16
N ASP A 99 -7.79 3.60 -8.76
CA ASP A 99 -9.24 3.76 -8.91
C ASP A 99 -9.98 3.24 -7.67
N MET A 100 -10.26 4.14 -6.73
CA MET A 100 -10.97 3.82 -5.49
C MET A 100 -12.44 3.47 -5.73
N ASP A 101 -13.06 3.95 -6.82
CA ASP A 101 -14.48 3.71 -7.09
C ASP A 101 -14.74 2.20 -7.25
N ILE A 102 -13.80 1.47 -7.86
CA ILE A 102 -13.90 0.01 -8.02
C ILE A 102 -13.93 -0.70 -6.66
N ILE A 103 -13.10 -0.27 -5.72
CA ILE A 103 -13.05 -0.86 -4.38
C ILE A 103 -14.31 -0.51 -3.60
N ILE A 104 -14.76 0.75 -3.66
CA ILE A 104 -16.02 1.19 -3.05
C ILE A 104 -17.19 0.36 -3.56
N GLN A 105 -17.26 0.11 -4.87
CA GLN A 105 -18.31 -0.72 -5.44
C GLN A 105 -18.28 -2.16 -4.89
N ARG A 106 -17.10 -2.78 -4.81
CA ARG A 106 -16.95 -4.13 -4.24
C ARG A 106 -17.32 -4.19 -2.75
N LEU A 107 -16.99 -3.16 -1.98
CA LEU A 107 -17.38 -3.05 -0.57
C LEU A 107 -18.91 -2.96 -0.44
N ASN A 108 -19.56 -2.15 -1.28
CA ASN A 108 -21.02 -2.03 -1.33
C ASN A 108 -21.69 -3.36 -1.68
N ASP A 109 -21.18 -4.08 -2.71
CA ASP A 109 -21.72 -5.38 -3.12
C ASP A 109 -21.64 -6.43 -2.00
N MET A 110 -20.68 -6.30 -1.09
CA MET A 110 -20.51 -7.16 0.08
C MET A 110 -21.13 -6.61 1.37
N ASN A 111 -21.78 -5.45 1.33
CA ASN A 111 -22.30 -4.71 2.49
C ASN A 111 -21.24 -4.47 3.58
N VAL A 112 -20.04 -4.07 3.18
CA VAL A 112 -18.94 -3.73 4.08
C VAL A 112 -18.94 -2.23 4.34
N GLU A 113 -18.99 -1.84 5.62
CA GLU A 113 -18.88 -0.45 6.02
C GLU A 113 -17.48 0.10 5.75
N TYR A 114 -17.41 1.37 5.34
CA TYR A 114 -16.17 2.07 5.08
C TYR A 114 -16.26 3.54 5.46
N VAL A 115 -15.11 4.19 5.64
CA VAL A 115 -14.98 5.64 5.80
C VAL A 115 -13.94 6.18 4.83
N THR A 116 -14.14 7.40 4.34
CA THR A 116 -13.21 8.08 3.46
C THR A 116 -12.60 9.30 4.14
N ALA A 117 -11.36 9.62 3.82
CA ALA A 117 -10.69 10.85 4.20
C ALA A 117 -9.93 11.44 3.01
N THR A 118 -9.75 12.76 3.03
CA THR A 118 -8.95 13.46 2.03
C THR A 118 -7.94 14.36 2.73
N VAL A 119 -6.66 14.20 2.38
CA VAL A 119 -5.55 15.04 2.83
C VAL A 119 -5.13 15.95 1.69
N LYS A 120 -4.92 17.23 1.99
CA LYS A 120 -4.45 18.23 1.02
C LYS A 120 -3.16 18.86 1.54
N GLU A 121 -2.10 18.76 0.77
CA GLU A 121 -0.78 19.26 1.15
C GLU A 121 -0.01 19.73 -0.10
N GLY A 122 0.55 20.94 -0.07
CA GLY A 122 1.38 21.43 -1.18
C GLY A 122 0.67 21.49 -2.55
N GLY A 123 -0.66 21.57 -2.59
CA GLY A 123 -1.45 21.50 -3.83
C GLY A 123 -1.74 20.07 -4.32
N LEU A 124 -1.22 19.06 -3.63
CA LEU A 124 -1.51 17.65 -3.84
C LEU A 124 -2.75 17.24 -3.04
N THR A 125 -3.48 16.26 -3.57
CA THR A 125 -4.63 15.65 -2.89
C THR A 125 -4.37 14.15 -2.75
N VAL A 126 -4.50 13.65 -1.54
CA VAL A 126 -4.48 12.24 -1.21
C VAL A 126 -5.85 11.84 -0.69
N ASP A 127 -6.44 10.85 -1.32
CA ASP A 127 -7.67 10.22 -0.87
C ASP A 127 -7.32 8.91 -0.16
N GLN A 128 -8.10 8.61 0.87
CA GLN A 128 -7.94 7.44 1.72
C GLN A 128 -9.31 6.81 1.94
N LEU A 129 -9.36 5.49 1.90
CA LEU A 129 -10.54 4.68 2.15
C LEU A 129 -10.20 3.62 3.18
N PHE A 130 -10.92 3.59 4.29
CA PHE A 130 -10.68 2.67 5.40
C PHE A 130 -11.87 1.76 5.62
N PHE A 131 -11.62 0.48 5.84
CA PHE A 131 -12.63 -0.52 6.17
C PHE A 131 -12.01 -1.67 6.96
N HIS A 132 -12.86 -2.53 7.51
CA HIS A 132 -12.43 -3.74 8.19
C HIS A 132 -12.63 -4.96 7.30
N ASP A 133 -11.72 -5.92 7.41
CA ASP A 133 -11.94 -7.28 6.93
C ASP A 133 -13.01 -8.02 7.77
N PRO A 134 -13.32 -9.30 7.49
CA PRO A 134 -14.30 -10.07 8.23
C PRO A 134 -14.02 -10.24 9.73
N ASP A 135 -12.78 -10.04 10.18
CA ASP A 135 -12.34 -10.26 11.55
C ASP A 135 -12.02 -8.94 12.30
N GLY A 136 -11.98 -7.81 11.60
CA GLY A 136 -11.74 -6.49 12.18
C GLY A 136 -10.36 -5.91 11.90
N ASN A 137 -9.55 -6.55 11.06
CA ASN A 137 -8.27 -5.98 10.63
C ASN A 137 -8.54 -4.78 9.72
N MET A 138 -7.94 -3.63 10.05
CA MET A 138 -8.14 -2.41 9.28
C MET A 138 -7.28 -2.41 8.02
N ILE A 139 -7.93 -2.08 6.92
CA ILE A 139 -7.32 -1.96 5.61
C ILE A 139 -7.55 -0.54 5.12
N GLU A 140 -6.49 0.10 4.67
CA GLU A 140 -6.51 1.37 3.98
C GLU A 140 -6.27 1.15 2.48
N ILE A 141 -7.03 1.86 1.66
CA ILE A 141 -6.71 2.09 0.25
C ILE A 141 -6.37 3.57 0.10
N CYS A 142 -5.18 3.87 -0.43
CA CYS A 142 -4.71 5.23 -0.55
C CYS A 142 -4.04 5.48 -1.92
N ASN A 143 -3.93 6.76 -2.28
CA ASN A 143 -3.07 7.23 -3.36
C ASN A 143 -1.90 8.06 -2.83
N CYS A 144 -1.33 7.64 -1.68
CA CYS A 144 -0.26 8.35 -0.97
C CYS A 144 1.02 8.56 -1.80
N GLN A 145 1.23 7.80 -2.88
CA GLN A 145 2.33 8.02 -3.83
C GLN A 145 2.32 9.42 -4.46
N ASN A 146 1.20 10.14 -4.38
CA ASN A 146 1.12 11.54 -4.81
C ASN A 146 2.00 12.46 -3.96
N ILE A 147 2.30 12.09 -2.70
CA ILE A 147 3.15 12.86 -1.79
C ILE A 147 4.61 12.41 -1.97
N PRO A 148 5.54 13.35 -2.20
CA PRO A 148 6.96 13.02 -2.32
C PRO A 148 7.53 12.51 -0.98
N ILE A 149 8.28 11.41 -1.03
CA ILE A 149 9.02 10.89 0.12
C ILE A 149 10.29 11.73 0.29
N ILE A 150 10.31 12.59 1.32
CA ILE A 150 11.45 13.44 1.66
C ILE A 150 12.00 13.00 3.03
N PRO A 151 13.21 12.41 3.10
CA PRO A 151 13.75 11.96 4.36
C PRO A 151 14.27 13.13 5.20
N LEU A 152 13.94 13.14 6.49
CA LEU A 152 14.22 14.27 7.39
C LEU A 152 15.69 14.37 7.84
N SER A 153 16.46 13.27 7.77
CA SER A 153 17.83 13.18 8.29
C SER A 153 18.86 12.70 7.27
N SER A 154 18.48 12.48 6.01
CA SER A 154 19.45 12.22 4.95
C SER A 154 20.02 13.57 4.49
N CYS A 155 21.33 13.75 4.55
CA CYS A 155 21.97 14.92 3.93
C CYS A 155 21.53 15.01 2.46
N PRO A 156 21.10 16.18 1.96
CA PRO A 156 20.92 16.33 0.53
C PRO A 156 22.28 16.06 -0.11
N LEU A 157 22.40 14.99 -0.87
CA LEU A 157 23.56 14.71 -1.69
C LEU A 157 23.73 15.89 -2.66
N ASN A 158 24.48 16.90 -2.24
CA ASN A 158 25.11 17.88 -3.08
C ASN A 158 26.09 17.13 -3.98
N LYS A 159 25.58 16.57 -5.08
CA LYS A 159 26.23 16.26 -6.37
C LYS A 159 25.42 15.20 -7.14
N LEU A 160 24.28 15.61 -7.67
CA LEU A 160 23.76 15.03 -8.91
C LEU A 160 23.65 16.11 -9.98
N SER A 161 24.74 16.88 -10.18
CA SER A 161 24.86 17.85 -11.27
C SER A 161 24.99 17.20 -12.65
N ASN A 162 25.01 15.86 -12.74
CA ASN A 162 25.19 15.10 -13.98
C ASN A 162 24.18 13.94 -14.11
N LEU A 163 22.93 14.11 -13.66
CA LEU A 163 21.87 13.26 -14.19
C LEU A 163 21.66 13.68 -15.67
N PRO A 164 21.69 12.77 -16.66
CA PRO A 164 21.42 13.15 -18.03
C PRO A 164 20.09 13.89 -18.07
N THR A 165 20.12 15.12 -18.57
CA THR A 165 18.92 15.87 -18.89
C THR A 165 18.13 15.03 -19.88
N PHE A 166 17.14 14.29 -19.40
CA PHE A 166 16.14 13.71 -20.28
C PHE A 166 15.41 14.90 -20.89
N HIS A 167 15.86 15.27 -22.08
CA HIS A 167 15.21 16.26 -22.89
C HIS A 167 13.75 15.85 -23.02
N GLN A 168 12.89 16.71 -22.47
CA GLN A 168 11.45 16.73 -22.64
C GLN A 168 11.10 17.08 -24.10
N LYS A 169 11.62 16.31 -25.05
CA LYS A 169 11.35 16.40 -26.49
C LYS A 169 10.91 15.04 -26.99
N THR A 170 9.68 14.71 -26.63
CA THR A 170 8.63 14.04 -27.43
C THR A 170 7.55 13.55 -26.46
N MET A 171 7.01 14.47 -25.65
CA MET A 171 5.68 14.29 -25.09
C MET A 171 4.69 14.58 -26.23
N PRO A 172 3.80 13.65 -26.62
CA PRO A 172 2.58 14.06 -27.29
C PRO A 172 1.81 14.94 -26.30
N ASN A 173 1.46 16.14 -26.76
CA ASN A 173 0.68 17.13 -26.03
C ASN A 173 -0.50 16.49 -25.27
N SER A 174 -0.69 16.92 -24.02
CA SER A 174 -2.01 17.23 -23.45
C SER A 174 -3.14 16.23 -23.73
N PHE A 175 -3.44 15.37 -22.76
CA PHE A 175 -4.81 14.86 -22.57
C PHE A 175 -5.44 15.24 -21.23
N TYR A 176 -4.90 16.24 -20.52
CA TYR A 176 -5.71 17.05 -19.60
C TYR A 176 -6.46 18.13 -20.39
N GLY A 177 -7.30 17.65 -21.31
CA GLY A 177 -8.38 18.44 -21.90
C GLY A 177 -9.66 18.18 -21.11
N LYS A 178 -10.33 19.27 -20.73
CA LYS A 178 -11.74 19.30 -20.30
C LYS A 178 -12.57 18.26 -21.08
N GLY A 179 -13.29 17.41 -20.37
CA GLY A 179 -14.38 16.62 -20.97
C GLY A 179 -14.51 15.23 -20.36
N SER A 180 -15.68 14.99 -19.77
CA SER A 180 -16.16 13.73 -19.23
C SER A 180 -15.85 12.52 -20.12
N SER A 181 -15.05 11.57 -19.63
CA SER A 181 -15.22 10.14 -19.92
C SER A 181 -14.27 9.30 -19.06
N LYS A 182 -14.82 8.42 -18.21
CA LYS A 182 -14.07 7.42 -17.43
C LYS A 182 -13.41 6.42 -18.40
N LYS A 183 -12.08 6.47 -18.56
CA LYS A 183 -11.31 5.44 -19.28
C LYS A 183 -11.09 4.24 -18.33
N LYS A 184 -11.48 3.05 -18.77
CA LYS A 184 -11.13 1.78 -18.11
C LYS A 184 -9.63 1.53 -18.27
N TYR A 185 -8.92 1.38 -17.15
CA TYR A 185 -7.51 0.98 -17.12
C TYR A 185 -7.36 -0.50 -17.51
N GLY A 186 -6.35 -0.82 -18.33
CA GLY A 186 -6.05 -2.19 -18.77
C GLY A 186 -5.21 -2.95 -17.74
N VAL A 187 -5.28 -4.30 -17.76
CA VAL A 187 -4.54 -5.19 -16.83
C VAL A 187 -3.05 -4.89 -16.79
N GLY A 188 -2.41 -4.62 -17.95
CA GLY A 188 -0.98 -4.34 -18.02
C GLY A 188 -0.55 -2.92 -17.62
N GLU A 189 -1.47 -1.95 -17.59
CA GLU A 189 -1.12 -0.57 -17.16
C GLU A 189 -0.89 -0.51 -15.65
N MET A 190 -1.68 -1.26 -14.87
CA MET A 190 -1.50 -1.35 -13.42
C MET A 190 -0.17 -2.01 -13.06
N GLU A 191 0.16 -3.12 -13.71
CA GLU A 191 1.43 -3.84 -13.50
C GLU A 191 2.63 -2.94 -13.82
N TYR A 192 2.55 -2.17 -14.91
CA TYR A 192 3.57 -1.18 -15.26
C TYR A 192 3.73 -0.10 -14.19
N LEU A 193 2.63 0.48 -13.71
CA LEU A 193 2.65 1.50 -12.65
C LEU A 193 3.20 0.95 -11.32
N MET A 194 2.88 -0.30 -10.99
CA MET A 194 3.45 -0.98 -9.82
C MET A 194 4.96 -1.16 -9.96
N MET A 195 5.45 -1.58 -11.14
CA MET A 195 6.88 -1.73 -11.41
C MET A 195 7.62 -0.39 -11.36
N GLU A 196 7.04 0.66 -11.95
CA GLU A 196 7.60 2.01 -11.94
C GLU A 196 7.65 2.56 -10.51
N SER A 197 6.55 2.44 -9.75
CA SER A 197 6.50 2.85 -8.35
C SER A 197 7.51 2.08 -7.50
N LEU A 198 7.62 0.77 -7.69
CA LEU A 198 8.60 -0.07 -6.99
C LEU A 198 10.03 0.38 -7.32
N ALA A 199 10.36 0.59 -8.59
CA ALA A 199 11.68 1.03 -9.01
C ALA A 199 12.05 2.41 -8.43
N MET A 200 11.09 3.34 -8.37
CA MET A 200 11.29 4.67 -7.77
C MET A 200 11.46 4.60 -6.25
N ASN A 201 10.75 3.70 -5.57
CA ASN A 201 10.79 3.54 -4.11
C ASN A 201 11.97 2.67 -3.63
N ILE A 202 12.55 1.85 -4.51
CA ILE A 202 13.76 1.05 -4.23
C ILE A 202 15.03 1.93 -4.27
N ILE A 203 14.95 3.20 -4.71
CA ILE A 203 16.06 4.14 -4.58
C ILE A 203 16.42 4.20 -3.11
N ASP A 204 17.55 3.57 -2.78
CA ASP A 204 18.05 3.50 -1.42
C ASP A 204 18.23 4.94 -0.95
N ILE A 205 17.44 5.31 0.06
CA ILE A 205 17.66 6.54 0.81
C ILE A 205 18.87 6.25 1.71
N SER A 206 20.02 6.05 1.08
CA SER A 206 21.26 5.73 1.76
C SER A 206 21.77 6.99 2.48
N PHE A 207 22.28 6.77 3.68
CA PHE A 207 22.87 7.76 4.59
C PHE A 207 24.29 8.15 4.19
#